data_AF-A0AAP2CLS1-F1
#
_entry.id   AF-A0AAP2CLS1-F1
#
_cell.length_a   1.000
_cell.length_b   1.000
_cell.length_c   1.000
_cell.angle_alpha   90.00
_cell.angle_beta   90.00
_cell.angle_gamma   90.00
#
_symmetry.space_group_name_H-M   'P 1'
#
loop_
_entity.id
_entity.type
_entity.pdbx_description
1 polymer ?
#
loop_
_entity_poly.entity_id
_entity_poly.type
_entity_poly.pdbx_seq_one_letter_code
_entity_poly.pdbx_strand_id
1 'polypeptide(L)'
;MSREETKILEEYFPYYQQLPEGFQKEFRQRLALFICNKCFYARGDLRGVTLEMKVLISATAVKLLFGFPKHILLRHFDKILIYPDRYLSTQTNKYHNGEVNPRYGVIVISWKSFMKGFALPNDGVNLGIHEFAHALKIENQIKYNGEHSFLDKVWWKRYIELAAEEIQKVKEGGNSFFRLQASENIHEFFAVSVEAFFEKASEFKIYNPDLYESLVNLLHQDPIVLFAGGIVKEFALAKA
;
A
#
# COMPACT_ATOMS: atom_id res chain seq x y z
N MET A 1 17.67 -4.30 11.80
CA MET A 1 17.94 -4.59 10.38
C MET A 1 19.40 -4.92 10.20
N SER A 2 19.71 -5.87 9.33
CA SER A 2 21.07 -6.19 8.90
C SER A 2 21.59 -5.14 7.90
N ARG A 3 22.91 -5.18 7.63
CA ARG A 3 23.54 -4.33 6.62
C ARG A 3 23.02 -4.63 5.21
N GLU A 4 22.76 -5.90 4.91
CA GLU A 4 22.22 -6.34 3.62
C GLU A 4 20.80 -5.84 3.39
N GLU A 5 19.93 -5.94 4.40
CA GLU A 5 18.55 -5.42 4.31
C GLU A 5 18.54 -3.91 4.08
N THR A 6 19.47 -3.19 4.72
CA THR A 6 19.60 -1.73 4.55
C THR A 6 20.05 -1.39 3.13
N LYS A 7 21.02 -2.11 2.59
CA LYS A 7 21.50 -1.93 1.21
C LYS A 7 20.37 -2.13 0.19
N ILE A 8 19.52 -3.14 0.38
CA ILE A 8 18.38 -3.39 -0.51
C ILE A 8 17.42 -2.19 -0.53
N LEU A 9 17.13 -1.57 0.62
CA LEU A 9 16.30 -0.36 0.66
C LEU A 9 16.97 0.83 -0.04
N GLU A 10 18.26 1.04 0.23
CA GLU A 10 19.04 2.14 -0.32
C GLU A 10 19.20 2.02 -1.84
N GLU A 11 19.17 0.82 -2.39
CA GLU A 11 19.36 0.57 -3.82
C GLU A 11 18.02 0.52 -4.58
N TYR A 12 16.98 -0.09 -4.01
CA TYR A 12 15.77 -0.47 -4.76
C TYR A 12 14.47 0.20 -4.30
N PHE A 13 14.47 1.05 -3.26
CA PHE A 13 13.22 1.59 -2.69
C PHE A 13 13.18 3.14 -2.70
N PRO A 14 12.71 3.76 -3.81
CA PRO A 14 12.73 5.22 -3.99
C PRO A 14 12.03 6.03 -2.90
N TYR A 15 10.93 5.53 -2.34
CA TYR A 15 10.23 6.20 -1.24
C TYR A 15 11.15 6.37 -0.03
N TYR A 16 11.94 5.35 0.32
CA TYR A 16 12.87 5.39 1.45
C TYR A 16 14.08 6.30 1.16
N GLN A 17 14.61 6.24 -0.06
CA GLN A 17 15.74 7.06 -0.49
C GLN A 17 15.45 8.56 -0.36
N GLN A 18 14.19 8.97 -0.58
CA GLN A 18 13.76 10.36 -0.50
C GLN A 18 13.39 10.82 0.92
N LEU A 19 13.32 9.92 1.91
CA LEU A 19 13.04 10.32 3.29
C LEU A 19 14.23 11.06 3.92
N PRO A 20 13.99 12.11 4.71
CA PRO A 20 14.97 12.68 5.62
C PRO A 20 15.55 11.63 6.58
N GLU A 21 16.80 11.82 7.04
CA GLU A 21 17.55 10.84 7.84
C GLU A 21 16.78 10.33 9.08
N GLY A 22 16.10 11.24 9.80
CA GLY A 22 15.27 10.89 10.96
C GLY A 22 14.11 9.94 10.59
N PHE A 23 13.47 10.20 9.45
CA PHE A 23 12.39 9.34 8.93
C PHE A 23 12.93 8.04 8.34
N GLN A 24 14.12 8.02 7.73
CA GLN A 24 14.77 6.77 7.32
C GLN A 24 15.04 5.86 8.52
N LYS A 25 15.53 6.42 9.64
CA LYS A 25 15.75 5.64 10.88
C LYS A 25 14.44 5.03 11.39
N GLU A 26 13.36 5.81 11.41
CA GLU A 26 12.05 5.30 11.78
C GLU A 26 11.54 4.22 10.81
N PHE A 27 11.70 4.43 9.51
CA PHE A 27 11.30 3.49 8.47
C PHE A 27 11.99 2.13 8.67
N ARG A 28 13.31 2.13 8.93
CA ARG A 28 14.07 0.90 9.21
C ARG A 28 13.58 0.17 10.47
N GLN A 29 13.18 0.91 11.51
CA GLN A 29 12.62 0.31 12.73
C GLN A 29 11.25 -0.33 12.45
N ARG A 30 10.36 0.38 11.75
CA ARG A 30 9.05 -0.13 11.34
C ARG A 30 9.18 -1.35 10.42
N LEU A 31 10.13 -1.33 9.49
CA LEU A 31 10.41 -2.46 8.61
C LEU A 31 10.86 -3.70 9.36
N ALA A 32 11.81 -3.57 10.29
CA ALA A 32 12.24 -4.68 11.12
C ALA A 32 11.05 -5.26 11.91
N LEU A 33 10.22 -4.39 12.50
CA LEU A 33 9.05 -4.80 13.26
C LEU A 33 8.04 -5.53 12.37
N PHE A 34 7.76 -5.01 11.17
CA PHE A 34 6.85 -5.65 10.22
C PHE A 34 7.36 -7.02 9.79
N ILE A 35 8.63 -7.13 9.37
CA ILE A 35 9.24 -8.41 8.96
C ILE A 35 9.16 -9.45 10.08
N CYS A 36 9.44 -9.08 11.33
CA CYS A 36 9.37 -9.99 12.47
C CYS A 36 7.95 -10.47 12.80
N ASN A 37 6.91 -9.77 12.34
CA ASN A 37 5.49 -10.10 12.57
C ASN A 37 4.83 -10.73 11.33
N LYS A 38 5.62 -11.22 10.37
CA LYS A 38 5.11 -11.83 9.13
C LYS A 38 5.80 -13.16 8.84
N CYS A 39 5.02 -14.11 8.36
CA CYS A 39 5.51 -15.37 7.82
C CYS A 39 5.45 -15.33 6.29
N PHE A 40 6.60 -15.52 5.65
CA PHE A 40 6.71 -15.51 4.19
C PHE A 40 6.81 -16.93 3.65
N TYR A 41 6.01 -17.24 2.64
CA TYR A 41 5.94 -18.58 2.06
C TYR A 41 6.16 -18.54 0.55
N ALA A 42 7.15 -19.31 0.09
CA ALA A 42 7.31 -19.56 -1.33
C ALA A 42 6.20 -20.50 -1.83
N ARG A 43 5.71 -20.24 -3.04
CA ARG A 43 4.67 -21.01 -3.73
C ARG A 43 5.00 -21.19 -5.21
N GLY A 44 4.32 -22.12 -5.86
CA GLY A 44 4.62 -22.50 -7.24
C GLY A 44 5.99 -23.17 -7.33
N ASP A 45 6.77 -22.79 -8.34
CA ASP A 45 8.14 -23.25 -8.61
C ASP A 45 9.21 -22.41 -7.88
N LEU A 46 8.81 -21.47 -7.02
CA LEU A 46 9.75 -20.68 -6.23
C LEU A 46 10.43 -21.54 -5.16
N ARG A 47 11.76 -21.68 -5.25
CA ARG A 47 12.56 -22.54 -4.35
C ARG A 47 12.62 -22.06 -2.90
N GLY A 48 12.41 -20.76 -2.68
CA GLY A 48 12.48 -20.14 -1.37
C GLY A 48 12.25 -18.64 -1.47
N VAL A 49 11.95 -18.01 -0.32
CA VAL A 49 11.79 -16.56 -0.24
C VAL A 49 13.15 -15.92 0.02
N THR A 50 13.59 -15.05 -0.90
CA THR A 50 14.87 -14.32 -0.78
C THR A 50 14.77 -13.16 0.23
N LEU A 51 15.93 -12.64 0.65
CA LEU A 51 15.98 -11.45 1.51
C LEU A 51 15.34 -10.23 0.82
N GLU A 52 15.64 -10.04 -0.45
CA GLU A 52 15.08 -8.97 -1.29
C GLU A 52 13.55 -9.00 -1.32
N MET A 53 12.95 -10.18 -1.52
CA MET A 53 11.51 -10.34 -1.47
C MET A 53 10.91 -9.90 -0.14
N LYS A 54 11.50 -10.34 0.99
CA LYS A 54 11.02 -9.97 2.32
C LYS A 54 11.12 -8.46 2.54
N VAL A 55 12.26 -7.88 2.19
CA VAL A 55 12.55 -6.45 2.39
C VAL A 55 11.62 -5.59 1.55
N LEU A 56 11.55 -5.82 0.24
CA LEU A 56 10.78 -4.93 -0.65
C LEU A 56 9.27 -5.04 -0.41
N ILE A 57 8.73 -6.26 -0.24
CA ILE A 57 7.30 -6.43 0.07
C ILE A 57 6.96 -5.75 1.40
N SER A 58 7.78 -5.95 2.44
CA SER A 58 7.55 -5.33 3.74
C SER A 58 7.72 -3.81 3.70
N ALA A 59 8.68 -3.31 2.91
CA ALA A 59 8.88 -1.88 2.72
C ALA A 59 7.68 -1.23 2.03
N THR A 60 7.05 -1.91 1.07
CA THR A 60 5.79 -1.44 0.47
C THR A 60 4.67 -1.34 1.51
N ALA A 61 4.52 -2.34 2.39
CA ALA A 61 3.56 -2.23 3.50
C ALA A 61 3.87 -1.04 4.41
N VAL A 62 5.15 -0.89 4.83
CA VAL A 62 5.57 0.21 5.70
C VAL A 62 5.36 1.58 5.05
N LYS A 63 5.55 1.71 3.73
CA LYS A 63 5.22 2.92 2.96
C LYS A 63 3.76 3.33 3.16
N LEU A 64 2.80 2.40 3.04
CA LEU A 64 1.38 2.70 3.28
C LEU A 64 1.11 3.01 4.77
N LEU A 65 1.81 2.32 5.67
CA LEU A 65 1.62 2.43 7.12
C LEU A 65 2.36 3.60 7.78
N PHE A 66 3.17 4.35 7.04
CA PHE A 66 4.15 5.26 7.63
C PHE A 66 3.51 6.41 8.44
N GLY A 67 2.37 6.92 7.97
CA GLY A 67 1.59 7.95 8.67
C GLY A 67 0.78 7.46 9.89
N PHE A 68 0.69 6.15 10.10
CA PHE A 68 -0.07 5.58 11.21
C PHE A 68 0.79 5.37 12.46
N PRO A 69 0.18 5.19 13.65
CA PRO A 69 0.92 4.78 14.84
C PRO A 69 1.77 3.51 14.60
N LYS A 70 2.97 3.46 15.19
CA LYS A 70 3.97 2.38 14.98
C LYS A 70 3.47 0.97 15.30
N HIS A 71 2.39 0.84 16.08
CA HIS A 71 1.84 -0.44 16.48
C HIS A 71 0.92 -1.07 15.43
N ILE A 72 0.50 -0.33 14.39
CA ILE A 72 -0.31 -0.82 13.28
C ILE A 72 0.60 -1.58 12.31
N LEU A 73 0.42 -2.89 12.20
CA LEU A 73 1.28 -3.81 11.45
C LEU A 73 0.51 -4.72 10.49
N LEU A 74 -0.80 -4.51 10.33
CA LEU A 74 -1.70 -5.43 9.63
C LEU A 74 -1.67 -6.82 10.29
N ARG A 75 -1.97 -6.88 11.60
CA ARG A 75 -1.87 -8.11 12.41
C ARG A 75 -2.77 -9.23 11.95
N HIS A 76 -3.92 -8.91 11.35
CA HIS A 76 -4.80 -9.93 10.77
C HIS A 76 -4.13 -10.67 9.61
N PHE A 77 -3.27 -9.97 8.85
CA PHE A 77 -2.54 -10.50 7.71
C PHE A 77 -1.11 -10.88 8.10
N ASP A 78 -0.95 -12.03 8.74
CA ASP A 78 0.33 -12.55 9.22
C ASP A 78 1.08 -13.39 8.16
N LYS A 79 0.41 -13.81 7.08
CA LYS A 79 1.00 -14.66 6.04
C LYS A 79 1.11 -13.94 4.71
N ILE A 80 2.30 -13.98 4.13
CA ILE A 80 2.58 -13.46 2.79
C ILE A 80 3.03 -14.62 1.90
N LEU A 81 2.21 -14.97 0.91
CA LEU A 81 2.50 -16.01 -0.07
C LEU A 81 3.09 -15.38 -1.33
N ILE A 82 4.23 -15.88 -1.78
CA ILE A 82 4.96 -15.33 -2.93
C ILE A 82 5.02 -16.38 -4.03
N TYR A 83 4.44 -16.06 -5.17
CA TYR A 83 4.58 -16.79 -6.42
C TYR A 83 5.60 -16.09 -7.32
N PRO A 84 6.34 -16.80 -8.19
CA PRO A 84 7.31 -16.16 -9.07
C PRO A 84 6.66 -15.36 -10.20
N ASP A 85 5.52 -15.83 -10.74
CA ASP A 85 4.72 -15.17 -11.78
C ASP A 85 3.22 -15.26 -11.43
N ARG A 86 2.33 -14.92 -12.37
CA ARG A 86 0.88 -15.09 -12.23
C ARG A 86 0.55 -16.54 -11.85
N TYR A 87 -0.43 -16.71 -10.99
CA TYR A 87 -0.83 -18.03 -10.48
C TYR A 87 -2.32 -18.25 -10.67
N LEU A 88 -2.73 -19.52 -10.75
CA LEU A 88 -4.15 -19.89 -10.75
C LEU A 88 -4.65 -19.84 -9.31
N SER A 89 -5.56 -18.91 -8.98
CA SER A 89 -6.18 -18.87 -7.67
C SER A 89 -7.18 -20.03 -7.55
N THR A 90 -7.03 -20.85 -6.51
CA THR A 90 -7.92 -21.98 -6.25
C THR A 90 -9.31 -21.56 -5.81
N GLN A 91 -9.50 -20.29 -5.44
CA GLN A 91 -10.78 -19.75 -4.99
C GLN A 91 -11.62 -19.21 -6.15
N THR A 92 -10.99 -18.53 -7.10
CA THR A 92 -11.68 -17.89 -8.24
C THR A 92 -11.58 -18.69 -9.52
N ASN A 93 -10.68 -19.67 -9.58
CA ASN A 93 -10.31 -20.41 -10.79
C ASN A 93 -9.85 -19.51 -11.96
N LYS A 94 -9.25 -18.36 -11.63
CA LYS A 94 -8.68 -17.40 -12.59
C LYS A 94 -7.19 -17.20 -12.32
N TYR A 95 -6.49 -16.66 -13.32
CA TYR A 95 -5.11 -16.22 -13.12
C TYR A 95 -5.10 -14.87 -12.38
N HIS A 96 -4.37 -14.82 -11.27
CA HIS A 96 -4.21 -13.63 -10.43
C HIS A 96 -2.75 -13.19 -10.40
N ASN A 97 -2.55 -11.88 -10.22
CA ASN A 97 -1.25 -11.30 -9.89
C ASN A 97 -1.09 -11.11 -8.38
N GLY A 98 -2.19 -10.90 -7.66
CA GLY A 98 -2.22 -10.83 -6.21
C GLY A 98 -3.64 -11.09 -5.68
N GLU A 99 -3.73 -11.24 -4.37
CA GLU A 99 -4.99 -11.47 -3.67
C GLU A 99 -4.84 -11.20 -2.17
N VAL A 100 -5.83 -10.55 -1.56
CA VAL A 100 -5.98 -10.48 -0.10
C VAL A 100 -7.12 -11.40 0.34
N ASN A 101 -6.79 -12.38 1.18
CA ASN A 101 -7.75 -13.31 1.76
C ASN A 101 -7.87 -13.10 3.28
N PRO A 102 -8.89 -12.36 3.76
CA PRO A 102 -9.08 -12.12 5.19
C PRO A 102 -9.47 -13.38 5.97
N ARG A 103 -10.17 -14.33 5.35
CA ARG A 103 -10.57 -15.56 6.06
C ARG A 103 -9.37 -16.33 6.61
N TYR A 104 -8.24 -16.28 5.92
CA TYR A 104 -7.01 -16.99 6.31
C TYR A 104 -5.87 -16.08 6.77
N GLY A 105 -6.07 -14.76 6.78
CA GLY A 105 -5.04 -13.77 7.10
C GLY A 105 -3.89 -13.76 6.09
N VAL A 106 -4.20 -13.93 4.80
CA VAL A 106 -3.19 -14.12 3.74
C VAL A 106 -3.18 -12.95 2.78
N ILE A 107 -1.99 -12.49 2.41
CA ILE A 107 -1.74 -11.66 1.23
C ILE A 107 -0.91 -12.49 0.24
N VAL A 108 -1.32 -12.53 -1.02
CA VAL A 108 -0.64 -13.25 -2.09
C VAL A 108 -0.06 -12.26 -3.07
N ILE A 109 1.20 -12.44 -3.43
CA ILE A 109 1.95 -11.57 -4.34
C ILE A 109 2.62 -12.40 -5.44
N SER A 110 2.43 -11.99 -6.69
CA SER A 110 3.29 -12.39 -7.81
C SER A 110 4.54 -11.51 -7.83
N TRP A 111 5.71 -12.12 -7.66
CA TRP A 111 6.99 -11.40 -7.60
C TRP A 111 7.30 -10.64 -8.89
N LYS A 112 7.08 -11.26 -10.06
CA LYS A 112 7.28 -10.58 -11.35
C LYS A 112 6.40 -9.35 -11.50
N SER A 113 5.13 -9.44 -11.12
CA SER A 113 4.20 -8.30 -11.19
C SER A 113 4.50 -7.25 -10.12
N PHE A 114 4.97 -7.65 -8.94
CA PHE A 114 5.46 -6.75 -7.91
C PHE A 114 6.66 -5.93 -8.41
N MET A 115 7.68 -6.59 -8.98
CA MET A 115 8.87 -5.90 -9.50
C MET A 115 8.57 -4.99 -10.70
N LYS A 116 7.55 -5.30 -11.51
CA LYS A 116 7.09 -4.39 -12.58
C LYS A 116 6.63 -3.04 -12.03
N GLY A 117 5.91 -3.02 -10.90
CA GLY A 117 5.51 -1.76 -10.25
C GLY A 117 6.69 -0.94 -9.74
N PHE A 118 7.82 -1.58 -9.40
CA PHE A 118 9.05 -0.85 -9.06
C PHE A 118 9.79 -0.30 -10.27
N ALA A 119 9.74 -1.03 -11.39
CA ALA A 119 10.43 -0.63 -12.62
C ALA A 119 9.78 0.57 -13.31
N LEU A 120 8.47 0.79 -13.11
CA LEU A 120 7.69 1.87 -13.71
C LEU A 120 6.97 2.71 -12.63
N PRO A 121 7.70 3.40 -11.74
CA PRO A 121 7.15 3.97 -10.51
C PRO A 121 6.13 5.12 -10.70
N ASN A 122 5.87 5.54 -11.95
CA ASN A 122 5.00 6.65 -12.31
C ASN A 122 3.90 6.24 -13.31
N ASP A 123 3.66 4.94 -13.54
CA ASP A 123 2.57 4.49 -14.42
C ASP A 123 1.22 4.39 -13.69
N GLY A 124 1.23 4.38 -12.35
CA GLY A 124 0.04 4.27 -11.50
C GLY A 124 -0.46 2.82 -11.37
N VAL A 125 0.42 1.84 -11.57
CA VAL A 125 0.14 0.41 -11.49
C VAL A 125 1.19 -0.29 -10.62
N ASN A 126 0.83 -0.51 -9.36
CA ASN A 126 1.72 -1.12 -8.37
C ASN A 126 1.00 -2.18 -7.55
N LEU A 127 1.25 -3.44 -7.90
CA LEU A 127 0.63 -4.59 -7.24
C LEU A 127 0.84 -4.57 -5.72
N GLY A 128 2.05 -4.23 -5.25
CA GLY A 128 2.32 -4.21 -3.82
C GLY A 128 1.46 -3.17 -3.10
N ILE A 129 1.38 -1.95 -3.63
CA ILE A 129 0.54 -0.89 -3.08
C ILE A 129 -0.93 -1.30 -3.12
N HIS A 130 -1.37 -1.89 -4.23
CA HIS A 130 -2.75 -2.33 -4.44
C HIS A 130 -3.20 -3.35 -3.37
N GLU A 131 -2.45 -4.44 -3.22
CA GLU A 131 -2.82 -5.50 -2.27
C GLU A 131 -2.72 -5.01 -0.81
N PHE A 132 -1.70 -4.18 -0.48
CA PHE A 132 -1.62 -3.62 0.87
C PHE A 132 -2.69 -2.56 1.14
N ALA A 133 -3.21 -1.86 0.14
CA ALA A 133 -4.36 -0.97 0.31
C ALA A 133 -5.64 -1.77 0.65
N HIS A 134 -5.87 -2.91 -0.02
CA HIS A 134 -6.94 -3.81 0.38
C HIS A 134 -6.77 -4.32 1.82
N ALA A 135 -5.57 -4.78 2.17
CA ALA A 135 -5.27 -5.27 3.51
C ALA A 135 -5.48 -4.18 4.57
N LEU A 136 -5.00 -2.95 4.34
CA LEU A 136 -5.20 -1.80 5.23
C LEU A 136 -6.68 -1.51 5.49
N LYS A 137 -7.49 -1.44 4.42
CA LYS A 137 -8.93 -1.19 4.52
C LYS A 137 -9.64 -2.28 5.32
N ILE A 138 -9.28 -3.54 5.11
CA ILE A 138 -9.90 -4.67 5.80
C ILE A 138 -9.45 -4.71 7.27
N GLU A 139 -8.15 -4.54 7.54
CA GLU A 139 -7.58 -4.51 8.89
C GLU A 139 -8.32 -3.53 9.79
N ASN A 140 -8.60 -2.32 9.28
CA ASN A 140 -9.34 -1.28 10.00
C ASN A 140 -10.73 -1.74 10.53
N GLN A 141 -11.28 -2.84 10.00
CA GLN A 141 -12.55 -3.43 10.40
C GLN A 141 -12.40 -4.65 11.33
N ILE A 142 -11.19 -5.17 11.55
CA ILE A 142 -10.88 -6.34 12.37
C ILE A 142 -10.78 -5.98 13.85
N LYS A 143 -11.84 -6.23 14.62
CA LYS A 143 -11.95 -5.73 16.00
C LYS A 143 -11.13 -6.50 17.05
N TYR A 144 -10.73 -7.73 16.79
CA TYR A 144 -10.22 -8.62 17.83
C TYR A 144 -8.71 -8.47 18.14
N ASN A 145 -7.95 -7.79 17.27
CA ASN A 145 -6.49 -7.71 17.37
C ASN A 145 -5.95 -6.32 17.78
N GLY A 146 -6.86 -5.36 18.02
CA GLY A 146 -6.54 -3.99 18.42
C GLY A 146 -6.11 -3.04 17.29
N GLU A 147 -6.06 -3.49 16.03
CA GLU A 147 -5.73 -2.65 14.88
C GLU A 147 -6.99 -2.30 14.09
N HIS A 148 -7.93 -1.58 14.71
CA HIS A 148 -9.18 -1.19 14.06
C HIS A 148 -9.51 0.28 14.31
N SER A 149 -10.45 0.83 13.53
CA SER A 149 -10.91 2.22 13.67
C SER A 149 -9.77 3.27 13.61
N PHE A 150 -8.66 2.95 12.95
CA PHE A 150 -7.52 3.84 12.76
C PHE A 150 -7.67 4.73 11.51
N LEU A 151 -8.58 4.41 10.59
CA LEU A 151 -9.02 5.32 9.52
C LEU A 151 -10.12 6.24 10.06
N ASP A 152 -9.94 7.55 9.92
CA ASP A 152 -10.92 8.53 10.38
C ASP A 152 -12.26 8.38 9.66
N LYS A 153 -13.36 8.31 10.43
CA LYS A 153 -14.70 8.02 9.90
C LYS A 153 -15.27 9.15 9.07
N VAL A 154 -14.94 10.41 9.39
CA VAL A 154 -15.43 11.59 8.68
C VAL A 154 -14.76 11.65 7.31
N TRP A 155 -13.44 11.50 7.28
CA TRP A 155 -12.69 11.45 6.03
C TRP A 155 -13.02 10.23 5.19
N TRP A 156 -13.26 9.07 5.82
CA TRP A 156 -13.71 7.87 5.11
C TRP A 156 -15.07 8.07 4.44
N LYS A 157 -16.01 8.75 5.11
CA LYS A 157 -17.31 9.08 4.52
C LYS A 157 -17.16 10.03 3.33
N ARG A 158 -16.39 11.11 3.47
CA ARG A 158 -16.09 12.06 2.37
C ARG A 158 -15.43 11.35 1.19
N TYR A 159 -14.46 10.48 1.46
CA TYR A 159 -13.79 9.67 0.44
C TYR A 159 -14.78 8.81 -0.34
N ILE A 160 -15.71 8.11 0.35
CA ILE A 160 -16.71 7.26 -0.32
C ILE A 160 -17.62 8.08 -1.25
N GLU A 161 -18.06 9.26 -0.82
CA GLU A 161 -18.92 10.14 -1.63
C GLU A 161 -18.20 10.56 -2.92
N LEU A 162 -16.97 11.06 -2.81
CA LEU A 162 -16.13 11.46 -3.95
C LEU A 162 -15.76 10.28 -4.85
N ALA A 163 -15.44 9.13 -4.26
CA ALA A 163 -15.12 7.90 -4.97
C ALA A 163 -16.32 7.39 -5.78
N ALA A 164 -17.54 7.49 -5.25
CA ALA A 164 -18.74 7.04 -5.95
C ALA A 164 -18.97 7.83 -7.26
N GLU A 165 -18.78 9.15 -7.22
CA GLU A 165 -18.84 10.01 -8.41
C GLU A 165 -17.78 9.61 -9.44
N GLU A 166 -16.56 9.38 -8.98
CA GLU A 166 -15.44 9.05 -9.87
C GLU A 166 -15.56 7.65 -10.47
N ILE A 167 -16.01 6.66 -9.70
CA ILE A 167 -16.34 5.31 -10.19
C ILE A 167 -17.36 5.40 -11.33
N GLN A 168 -18.41 6.22 -11.18
CA GLN A 168 -19.42 6.40 -12.21
C GLN A 168 -18.85 7.02 -13.48
N LYS A 169 -18.00 8.05 -13.36
CA LYS A 169 -17.32 8.66 -14.52
C LYS A 169 -16.46 7.65 -15.29
N VAL A 170 -15.74 6.77 -14.59
CA VAL A 170 -14.94 5.71 -15.23
C VAL A 170 -15.86 4.70 -15.96
N LYS A 171 -16.99 4.31 -15.35
CA LYS A 171 -17.97 3.37 -15.97
C LYS A 171 -18.56 3.90 -17.27
N GLU A 172 -18.85 5.20 -17.31
CA GLU A 172 -19.45 5.86 -18.47
C GLU A 172 -18.44 6.09 -19.62
N GLY A 173 -17.19 5.63 -19.47
CA GLY A 173 -16.14 5.86 -20.45
C GLY A 173 -15.69 7.32 -20.53
N GLY A 174 -15.93 8.09 -19.46
CA GLY A 174 -15.44 9.46 -19.34
C GLY A 174 -13.91 9.50 -19.35
N ASN A 175 -13.35 10.68 -19.64
CA ASN A 175 -11.91 10.90 -19.57
C ASN A 175 -11.46 10.96 -18.09
N SER A 176 -11.38 9.80 -17.45
CA SER A 176 -10.94 9.68 -16.06
C SER A 176 -9.43 9.46 -15.98
N PHE A 177 -8.84 10.02 -14.93
CA PHE A 177 -7.46 9.77 -14.52
C PHE A 177 -7.25 8.31 -14.07
N PHE A 178 -8.30 7.64 -13.58
CA PHE A 178 -8.23 6.27 -13.09
C PHE A 178 -8.53 5.24 -14.19
N ARG A 179 -7.81 4.12 -14.15
CA ARG A 179 -8.00 3.00 -15.08
C ARG A 179 -9.35 2.31 -14.87
N LEU A 180 -9.83 1.60 -15.90
CA LEU A 180 -11.14 0.93 -15.91
C LEU A 180 -11.39 0.02 -14.70
N GLN A 181 -10.37 -0.70 -14.21
CA GLN A 181 -10.47 -1.56 -13.02
C GLN A 181 -11.00 -0.80 -11.79
N ALA A 182 -10.68 0.48 -11.64
CA ALA A 182 -11.16 1.32 -10.54
C ALA A 182 -12.70 1.41 -10.51
N SER A 183 -13.36 1.17 -11.64
CA SER A 183 -14.82 1.24 -11.74
C SER A 183 -15.56 0.01 -11.21
N GLU A 184 -14.86 -1.09 -10.92
CA GLU A 184 -15.52 -2.35 -10.54
C GLU A 184 -16.32 -2.21 -9.25
N ASN A 185 -15.69 -1.66 -8.20
CA ASN A 185 -16.32 -1.39 -6.91
C ASN A 185 -15.44 -0.48 -6.04
N ILE A 186 -15.94 -0.07 -4.86
CA ILE A 186 -15.23 0.80 -3.92
C ILE A 186 -13.92 0.21 -3.37
N HIS A 187 -13.77 -1.12 -3.32
CA HIS A 187 -12.53 -1.75 -2.87
C HIS A 187 -11.43 -1.61 -3.93
N GLU A 188 -11.74 -1.92 -5.19
CA GLU A 188 -10.82 -1.72 -6.31
C GLU A 188 -10.46 -0.24 -6.48
N PHE A 189 -11.47 0.63 -6.41
CA PHE A 189 -11.23 2.08 -6.46
C PHE A 189 -10.29 2.55 -5.35
N PHE A 190 -10.47 2.06 -4.12
CA PHE A 190 -9.55 2.38 -3.03
C PHE A 190 -8.12 1.99 -3.35
N ALA A 191 -7.89 0.76 -3.77
CA ALA A 191 -6.55 0.29 -4.11
C ALA A 191 -5.93 1.09 -5.27
N VAL A 192 -6.68 1.31 -6.36
CA VAL A 192 -6.23 2.10 -7.52
C VAL A 192 -5.92 3.56 -7.13
N SER A 193 -6.77 4.17 -6.31
CA SER A 193 -6.55 5.54 -5.86
C SER A 193 -5.33 5.68 -4.96
N VAL A 194 -5.02 4.66 -4.13
CA VAL A 194 -3.82 4.63 -3.29
C VAL A 194 -2.56 4.38 -4.13
N GLU A 195 -2.63 3.57 -5.20
CA GLU A 195 -1.53 3.46 -6.18
C GLU A 195 -1.21 4.84 -6.77
N ALA A 196 -2.22 5.51 -7.33
CA ALA A 196 -2.03 6.83 -7.93
C ALA A 196 -1.60 7.89 -6.91
N PHE A 197 -2.07 7.81 -5.67
CA PHE A 197 -1.67 8.71 -4.59
C PHE A 197 -0.16 8.68 -4.35
N PHE A 198 0.46 7.50 -4.41
CA PHE A 198 1.89 7.35 -4.17
C PHE A 198 2.77 7.47 -5.42
N GLU A 199 2.22 7.23 -6.61
CA GLU A 199 2.99 7.19 -7.88
C GLU A 199 2.76 8.39 -8.78
N LYS A 200 1.60 9.04 -8.66
CA LYS A 200 1.14 10.16 -9.50
C LYS A 200 0.53 11.27 -8.65
N ALA A 201 1.13 11.55 -7.50
CA ALA A 201 0.56 12.42 -6.47
C ALA A 201 0.21 13.82 -7.01
N SER A 202 1.14 14.42 -7.76
CA SER A 202 0.97 15.75 -8.35
C SER A 202 -0.16 15.78 -9.38
N GLU A 203 -0.18 14.83 -10.31
CA GLU A 203 -1.21 14.71 -11.34
C GLU A 203 -2.58 14.43 -10.72
N PHE A 204 -2.65 13.58 -9.70
CA PHE A 204 -3.87 13.28 -8.99
C PHE A 204 -4.40 14.53 -8.27
N LYS A 205 -3.54 15.27 -7.56
CA LYS A 205 -3.95 16.52 -6.91
C LYS A 205 -4.49 17.56 -7.89
N ILE A 206 -3.90 17.67 -9.09
CA ILE A 206 -4.41 18.55 -10.16
C ILE A 206 -5.76 18.05 -10.69
N TYR A 207 -5.90 16.73 -10.89
CA TYR A 207 -7.09 16.12 -11.45
C TYR A 207 -8.32 16.22 -10.53
N ASN A 208 -8.15 15.83 -9.27
CA ASN A 208 -9.22 15.81 -8.27
C ASN A 208 -8.65 16.15 -6.87
N PRO A 209 -8.55 17.45 -6.52
CA PRO A 209 -7.91 17.88 -5.28
C PRO A 209 -8.67 17.43 -4.03
N ASP A 210 -10.00 17.39 -4.07
CA ASP A 210 -10.84 16.96 -2.94
C ASP A 210 -10.63 15.47 -2.62
N LEU A 211 -10.56 14.63 -3.66
CA LEU A 211 -10.31 13.20 -3.48
C LEU A 211 -8.87 12.96 -3.01
N TYR A 212 -7.89 13.68 -3.57
CA TYR A 212 -6.51 13.64 -3.10
C TYR A 212 -6.39 14.02 -1.61
N GLU A 213 -7.00 15.12 -1.20
CA GLU A 213 -7.00 15.58 0.19
C GLU A 213 -7.64 14.56 1.14
N SER A 214 -8.70 13.88 0.70
CA SER A 214 -9.31 12.83 1.51
C SER A 214 -8.34 11.66 1.77
N LEU A 215 -7.50 11.30 0.80
CA LEU A 215 -6.45 10.28 0.99
C LEU A 215 -5.30 10.78 1.86
N VAL A 216 -4.92 12.06 1.77
CA VAL A 216 -3.93 12.67 2.68
C VAL A 216 -4.38 12.49 4.13
N ASN A 217 -5.65 12.79 4.41
CA ASN A 217 -6.22 12.68 5.75
C ASN A 217 -6.50 11.23 6.17
N LEU A 218 -6.77 10.32 5.24
CA LEU A 218 -6.95 8.89 5.56
C LEU A 218 -5.63 8.17 5.83
N LEU A 219 -4.57 8.50 5.10
CA LEU A 219 -3.25 7.84 5.19
C LEU A 219 -2.27 8.59 6.10
N HIS A 220 -2.64 9.79 6.56
CA HIS A 220 -1.79 10.70 7.35
C HIS A 220 -0.44 10.97 6.68
N GLN A 221 -0.44 11.08 5.35
CA GLN A 221 0.74 11.28 4.53
C GLN A 221 0.41 12.26 3.41
N ASP A 222 1.38 13.04 2.97
CA ASP A 222 1.28 13.78 1.71
C ASP A 222 2.56 13.51 0.91
N PRO A 223 2.54 12.62 -0.10
CA PRO A 223 3.71 12.29 -0.91
C PRO A 223 4.36 13.50 -1.58
N ILE A 224 3.60 14.56 -1.88
CA ILE A 224 4.16 15.79 -2.47
C ILE A 224 5.02 16.52 -1.42
N VAL A 225 4.56 16.59 -0.18
CA VAL A 225 5.25 17.34 0.90
C VAL A 225 6.38 16.51 1.53
N LEU A 226 6.17 15.21 1.71
CA LEU A 226 7.14 14.27 2.32
C LEU A 226 8.52 14.34 1.68
N PHE A 227 8.59 14.59 0.37
CA PHE A 227 9.83 14.65 -0.40
C PHE A 227 10.33 16.07 -0.70
N ALA A 228 9.52 17.10 -0.46
CA ALA A 228 9.89 18.49 -0.69
C ALA A 228 10.77 19.10 0.42
N GLY A 229 11.22 18.31 1.39
CA GLY A 229 11.97 18.80 2.56
C GLY A 229 11.13 19.67 3.52
N GLY A 230 9.82 19.78 3.26
CA GLY A 230 8.87 20.47 4.12
C GLY A 230 8.68 19.67 5.40
N ILE A 231 9.02 20.29 6.53
CA ILE A 231 8.84 19.71 7.86
C ILE A 231 7.35 19.38 8.04
N VAL A 232 6.96 18.11 7.82
CA VAL A 232 5.64 17.60 8.22
C VAL A 232 5.66 17.45 9.74
N LYS A 233 5.59 18.58 10.47
CA LYS A 233 5.47 18.61 11.94
C LYS A 233 4.04 18.73 12.43
N GLU A 234 3.03 18.90 11.58
CA GLU A 234 1.67 19.17 12.08
C GLU A 234 0.73 17.97 12.16
N PHE A 235 0.97 16.87 11.43
CA PHE A 235 0.07 15.71 11.52
C PHE A 235 0.43 14.70 12.63
N ALA A 236 1.68 14.68 13.10
CA ALA A 236 2.15 13.69 14.08
C ALA A 236 2.01 14.12 15.56
N LEU A 237 1.65 15.38 15.84
CA LEU A 237 1.60 15.92 17.21
C LEU A 237 0.19 16.22 17.73
N ALA A 238 -0.87 15.99 16.95
CA ALA A 238 -2.22 16.31 17.37
C ALA A 238 -2.87 15.28 18.32
N LYS A 239 -2.26 14.11 18.57
CA LYS A 239 -2.82 13.07 19.46
C LYS A 239 -1.73 12.22 20.15
N ALA A 240 -0.83 12.88 20.89
CA ALA A 240 -0.08 12.22 21.97
C ALA A 240 -0.80 12.46 23.30
#